data_AF-A0AAW0FD81-F1
#
_entry.id   AF-A0AAW0FD81-F1
#
_cell.length_a   1.000
_cell.length_b   1.000
_cell.length_c   1.000
_cell.angle_alpha   90.00
_cell.angle_beta   90.00
_cell.angle_gamma   90.00
#
_symmetry.space_group_name_H-M   'P 1'
#
loop_
_entity.id
_entity.type
_entity.pdbx_description
1 polymer ?
#
loop_
_entity_poly.entity_id
_entity_poly.type
_entity_poly.pdbx_seq_one_letter_code
_entity_poly.pdbx_strand_id
1 'polypeptide(L)'
;MGGAKTARFGKIPGIDLFKFTIWEKRKQCNDCGIHTKIFAGISGSKVDGAYSIVVSGHYTDDYDHGYTLMYTGTGGRAKFNEAGKRTMFGKQIEDQTFEHPHNQALFVS
;
A
#
# COMPACT_ATOMS: atom_id res chain seq x y z
N MET A 1 -5.66 24.85 -6.48
CA MET A 1 -6.90 24.33 -7.08
C MET A 1 -6.95 22.83 -6.84
N GLY A 2 -7.75 22.39 -5.88
CA GLY A 2 -7.83 21.00 -5.41
C GLY A 2 -9.00 20.28 -6.06
N GLY A 3 -8.74 19.53 -7.12
CA GLY A 3 -9.65 18.49 -7.60
C GLY A 3 -9.55 17.27 -6.68
N ALA A 4 -10.66 16.56 -6.47
CA ALA A 4 -10.65 15.30 -5.73
C ALA A 4 -9.67 14.32 -6.40
N LYS A 5 -8.63 13.93 -5.66
CA LYS A 5 -7.63 12.96 -6.10
C LYS A 5 -8.33 11.62 -6.32
N THR A 6 -8.50 11.24 -7.58
CA THR A 6 -9.29 10.05 -7.93
C THR A 6 -8.36 8.85 -8.01
N ALA A 7 -8.54 7.88 -7.11
CA ALA A 7 -7.91 6.57 -7.23
C ALA A 7 -8.34 5.94 -8.57
N ARG A 8 -7.40 5.29 -9.27
CA ARG A 8 -7.65 4.75 -10.61
C ARG A 8 -6.72 3.60 -10.93
N PHE A 9 -7.15 2.73 -11.83
CA PHE A 9 -6.27 1.75 -12.45
C PHE A 9 -5.37 2.37 -13.51
N GLY A 10 -4.16 1.82 -13.63
CA GLY A 10 -3.19 2.19 -14.64
C GLY A 10 -2.47 3.51 -14.36
N LYS A 11 -1.86 4.07 -15.41
CA LYS A 11 -0.98 5.24 -15.31
C LYS A 11 -1.70 6.51 -14.85
N ILE A 12 -0.97 7.36 -14.12
CA ILE A 12 -1.43 8.71 -13.80
C ILE A 12 -1.13 9.65 -14.98
N PRO A 13 -2.12 10.40 -15.52
CA PRO A 13 -1.88 11.30 -16.63
C PRO A 13 -0.86 12.38 -16.26
N GLY A 14 0.08 12.65 -17.16
CA GLY A 14 1.14 13.65 -16.94
C GLY A 14 2.31 13.20 -16.06
N ILE A 15 2.30 11.94 -15.57
CA ILE A 15 3.43 11.37 -14.84
C ILE A 15 4.07 10.27 -15.69
N ASP A 16 5.35 10.45 -16.00
CA ASP A 16 6.16 9.47 -16.72
C ASP A 16 6.94 8.60 -15.73
N LEU A 17 6.42 7.39 -15.47
CA LEU A 17 7.02 6.44 -14.52
C LEU A 17 8.42 5.99 -14.92
N PHE A 18 8.78 6.05 -16.20
CA PHE A 18 10.09 5.60 -16.69
C PHE A 18 11.16 6.70 -16.66
N LYS A 19 10.77 7.95 -16.38
CA LYS A 19 11.72 9.05 -16.18
C LYS A 19 11.88 9.34 -14.69
N PHE A 20 12.73 8.56 -14.02
CA PHE A 20 13.29 8.82 -12.68
C PHE A 20 12.36 9.60 -11.73
N THR A 21 11.07 9.25 -11.67
CA THR A 21 10.15 10.00 -10.84
C THR A 21 10.33 9.52 -9.41
N ILE A 22 11.10 10.28 -8.65
CA ILE A 22 11.44 9.98 -7.27
C ILE A 22 10.68 10.95 -6.38
N TRP A 23 10.00 10.40 -5.38
CA TRP A 23 9.40 11.15 -4.30
C TRP A 23 10.11 10.78 -3.01
N GLU A 24 10.51 11.79 -2.23
CA GLU A 24 11.16 11.58 -0.94
C GLU A 24 10.21 11.03 0.11
N LYS A 25 8.91 11.36 0.01
CA LYS A 25 7.90 11.05 1.03
C LYS A 25 6.65 10.45 0.42
N ARG A 26 6.04 9.51 1.16
CA ARG A 26 4.72 8.92 0.85
C ARG A 26 3.62 9.98 0.63
N LYS A 27 3.72 11.12 1.31
CA LYS A 27 2.80 12.25 1.11
C LYS A 27 2.89 12.82 -0.32
N GLN A 28 4.06 12.89 -0.93
CA GLN A 28 4.18 13.38 -2.30
C GLN A 28 3.59 12.37 -3.31
N CYS A 29 3.78 11.07 -3.10
CA CYS A 29 3.09 10.03 -3.88
C CYS A 29 1.57 10.15 -3.76
N ASN A 30 1.06 10.44 -2.56
CA ASN A 30 -0.35 10.73 -2.32
C ASN A 30 -0.81 12.01 -3.03
N ASP A 31 0.00 13.07 -2.98
CA ASP A 31 -0.30 14.35 -3.61
C ASP A 31 -0.39 14.25 -5.13
N CYS A 32 0.43 13.39 -5.73
CA CYS A 32 0.40 13.08 -7.16
C CYS A 32 -0.64 12.01 -7.54
N GLY A 33 -1.35 11.40 -6.58
CA GLY A 33 -2.36 10.37 -6.86
C GLY A 33 -1.84 8.99 -7.24
N ILE A 34 -0.51 8.80 -7.28
CA ILE A 34 0.17 7.53 -7.57
C ILE A 34 -0.20 6.46 -6.53
N HIS A 35 -0.26 6.87 -5.27
CA HIS A 35 -0.70 6.01 -4.20
C HIS A 35 -1.48 6.80 -3.16
N THR A 36 -2.80 6.62 -3.14
CA THR A 36 -3.73 7.49 -2.41
C THR A 36 -3.77 7.24 -0.90
N LYS A 37 -2.94 6.32 -0.35
CA LYS A 37 -2.77 6.12 1.09
C LYS A 37 -1.41 6.64 1.54
N ILE A 38 -1.36 7.33 2.68
CA ILE A 38 -0.08 7.83 3.22
C ILE A 38 0.66 6.72 3.98
N PHE A 39 -0.07 5.88 4.71
CA PHE A 39 0.51 4.85 5.59
C PHE A 39 0.32 3.43 5.08
N ALA A 40 -0.89 3.05 4.64
CA ALA A 40 -1.18 1.70 4.18
C ALA A 40 -0.35 1.32 2.96
N GLY A 41 0.13 0.07 2.88
CA GLY A 41 0.88 -0.42 1.72
C GLY A 41 0.00 -0.61 0.48
N ILE A 42 -1.28 -0.89 0.66
CA ILE A 42 -2.24 -1.17 -0.41
C ILE A 42 -3.25 -0.03 -0.50
N SER A 43 -3.50 0.45 -1.70
CA SER A 43 -4.61 1.34 -2.00
C SER A 43 -5.59 0.64 -2.92
N GLY A 44 -6.85 0.51 -2.49
CA GLY A 44 -7.85 -0.24 -3.23
C GLY A 44 -9.24 -0.16 -2.62
N SER A 45 -10.18 -0.76 -3.33
CA SER A 45 -11.56 -1.03 -2.89
C SER A 45 -11.80 -2.53 -2.97
N LYS A 46 -12.59 -3.07 -2.03
CA LYS A 46 -13.02 -4.47 -2.07
C LYS A 46 -13.90 -4.81 -3.29
N VAL A 47 -14.46 -3.79 -3.95
CA VAL A 47 -15.34 -3.93 -5.10
C VAL A 47 -14.56 -3.82 -6.40
N ASP A 48 -13.72 -2.80 -6.52
CA ASP A 48 -13.04 -2.52 -7.79
C ASP A 48 -11.70 -3.26 -7.92
N GLY A 49 -11.00 -3.46 -6.80
CA GLY A 49 -9.63 -3.98 -6.76
C GLY A 49 -8.60 -3.01 -6.17
N ALA A 50 -7.34 -3.43 -6.17
CA ALA A 50 -6.18 -2.67 -5.74
C ALA A 50 -5.63 -1.80 -6.89
N TYR A 51 -5.62 -0.49 -6.68
CA TYR A 51 -5.14 0.49 -7.66
C TYR A 51 -3.61 0.62 -7.65
N SER A 52 -2.99 0.51 -6.47
CA SER A 52 -1.54 0.52 -6.32
C SER A 52 -1.07 -0.07 -4.98
N ILE A 53 0.15 -0.59 -4.97
CA ILE A 53 0.85 -1.11 -3.79
C ILE A 53 2.17 -0.37 -3.55
N VAL A 54 2.70 -0.49 -2.34
CA VAL A 54 4.01 -0.01 -1.93
C VAL A 54 4.80 -1.16 -1.31
N VAL A 55 5.94 -1.47 -1.91
CA VAL A 55 6.96 -2.37 -1.35
C VAL A 55 7.89 -1.52 -0.49
N SER A 56 7.99 -1.83 0.80
CA SER A 56 8.69 -0.98 1.78
C SER A 56 9.49 -1.76 2.83
N GLY A 57 9.62 -3.09 2.67
CA GLY A 57 10.38 -3.94 3.59
C GLY A 57 9.75 -4.09 4.98
N HIS A 58 8.47 -3.74 5.13
CA HIS A 58 7.77 -3.85 6.41
C HIS A 58 7.21 -5.24 6.68
N TYR A 59 7.13 -6.11 5.67
CA TYR A 59 6.80 -7.52 5.81
C TYR A 59 8.03 -8.33 5.41
N THR A 60 8.46 -9.24 6.29
CA THR A 60 9.64 -10.08 6.07
C THR A 60 9.41 -11.13 4.99
N ASP A 61 8.15 -11.41 4.68
CA ASP A 61 7.70 -12.39 3.71
C ASP A 61 7.60 -11.81 2.28
N ASP A 62 7.91 -10.52 2.10
CA ASP A 62 8.03 -9.91 0.78
C ASP A 62 9.31 -10.38 0.08
N TYR A 63 9.19 -10.85 -1.17
CA TYR A 63 10.34 -11.20 -2.02
C TYR A 63 10.28 -10.44 -3.35
N ASP A 64 11.26 -9.59 -3.59
CA ASP A 64 11.38 -8.79 -4.80
C ASP A 64 12.44 -9.39 -5.75
N HIS A 65 11.99 -9.87 -6.91
CA HIS A 65 12.83 -10.39 -7.99
C HIS A 65 12.88 -9.46 -9.21
N GLY A 66 12.53 -8.18 -9.03
CA GLY A 66 12.47 -7.16 -10.08
C GLY A 66 11.24 -7.29 -10.97
N TYR A 67 11.22 -8.31 -11.85
CA TYR A 67 10.08 -8.56 -12.75
C TYR A 67 8.92 -9.30 -12.08
N THR A 68 9.17 -9.91 -10.93
CA THR A 68 8.16 -10.64 -10.15
C THR A 68 8.33 -10.26 -8.69
N LEU A 69 7.20 -10.05 -8.03
CA LEU A 69 7.11 -9.67 -6.63
C LEU A 69 6.17 -10.64 -5.93
N MET A 70 6.66 -11.30 -4.88
CA MET A 70 5.79 -11.91 -3.87
C MET A 70 5.51 -10.85 -2.82
N TYR A 71 4.24 -10.44 -2.72
CA TYR A 71 3.82 -9.34 -1.86
C TYR A 71 2.90 -9.85 -0.76
N THR A 72 3.18 -9.43 0.48
CA THR A 72 2.41 -9.83 1.65
C THR A 72 1.18 -8.95 1.83
N GLY A 73 0.06 -9.56 2.22
CA GLY A 73 -1.13 -8.84 2.65
C GLY A 73 -0.88 -8.01 3.92
N THR A 74 -1.91 -7.31 4.38
CA THR A 74 -1.85 -6.49 5.59
C THR A 74 -2.77 -7.02 6.69
N GLY A 75 -2.47 -6.67 7.94
CA GLY A 75 -3.27 -7.06 9.11
C GLY A 75 -2.59 -8.11 9.99
N GLY A 76 -3.29 -8.51 11.06
CA GLY A 76 -2.81 -9.46 12.07
C GLY A 76 -1.63 -8.97 12.91
N ARG A 77 -1.39 -7.64 12.96
CA ARG A 77 -0.29 -7.02 13.69
C ARG A 77 -0.74 -6.37 15.00
N ALA A 78 0.13 -6.42 15.99
CA ALA A 78 -0.05 -5.72 17.25
C ALA A 78 -0.19 -4.20 17.00
N LYS A 79 -1.25 -3.61 17.56
CA LYS A 79 -1.52 -2.16 17.41
C LYS A 79 -0.76 -1.31 18.42
N PHE A 80 -0.15 -1.94 19.42
CA PHE A 80 0.62 -1.32 20.48
C PHE A 80 1.94 -2.09 20.67
N ASN A 81 3.01 -1.39 20.99
CA ASN A 81 4.28 -2.03 21.36
C ASN A 81 4.27 -2.46 22.84
N GLU A 82 5.37 -3.09 23.28
CA GLU A 82 5.55 -3.57 24.67
C GLU A 82 5.45 -2.45 25.72
N ALA A 83 5.67 -1.19 25.33
CA ALA A 83 5.52 0.00 26.17
C ALA A 83 4.11 0.63 26.12
N GLY A 84 3.14 -0.03 25.48
CA GLY A 84 1.75 0.47 25.36
C GLY A 84 1.57 1.64 24.39
N LYS A 85 2.57 1.99 23.58
CA LYS A 85 2.47 3.05 22.57
C LYS A 85 1.91 2.50 21.26
N ARG A 86 0.98 3.24 20.64
CA ARG A 86 0.46 2.92 19.30
C ARG A 86 1.61 2.77 18.30
N THR A 87 1.57 1.71 17.52
CA THR A 87 2.53 1.44 16.44
C THR A 87 1.80 1.04 15.16
N MET A 88 2.37 1.39 14.01
CA MET A 88 1.88 0.97 12.70
C MET A 88 2.60 -0.30 12.18
N PHE A 89 3.69 -0.69 12.82
CA PHE A 89 4.57 -1.79 12.41
C PHE A 89 4.82 -2.75 13.58
N GLY A 90 3.74 -3.13 14.26
CA GLY A 90 3.83 -4.13 15.33
C GLY A 90 4.19 -5.53 14.80
N LYS A 91 4.63 -6.39 15.71
CA LYS A 91 4.85 -7.82 15.44
C LYS A 91 3.55 -8.47 14.94
N GLN A 92 3.67 -9.49 14.10
CA GLN A 92 2.54 -10.34 13.73
C GLN A 92 2.10 -11.15 14.96
N ILE A 93 0.80 -11.15 15.24
CA ILE A 93 0.21 -11.80 16.43
C ILE A 93 -1.06 -12.61 16.10
N GLU A 94 -1.60 -12.46 14.90
CA GLU A 94 -2.81 -13.12 14.42
C GLU A 94 -2.66 -13.44 12.93
N ASP A 95 -3.44 -14.40 12.44
CA ASP A 95 -3.51 -14.72 11.01
C ASP A 95 -4.09 -13.54 10.22
N GLN A 96 -3.57 -13.34 9.02
CA GLN A 96 -4.16 -12.39 8.07
C GLN A 96 -5.41 -12.99 7.43
N THR A 97 -6.29 -12.12 6.96
CA THR A 97 -7.57 -12.54 6.38
C THR A 97 -7.89 -11.78 5.11
N PHE A 98 -8.68 -12.40 4.22
CA PHE A 98 -9.23 -11.72 3.05
C PHE A 98 -10.43 -10.85 3.40
N GLU A 99 -11.05 -10.96 4.60
CA GLU A 99 -12.05 -9.96 5.02
C GLU A 99 -11.42 -8.58 5.25
N HIS A 100 -10.10 -8.50 5.45
CA HIS A 100 -9.42 -7.22 5.48
C HIS A 100 -9.58 -6.51 4.12
N PRO A 101 -10.14 -5.28 4.07
CA PRO A 101 -10.58 -4.66 2.81
C PRO A 101 -9.45 -4.45 1.80
N HIS A 102 -8.23 -4.23 2.27
CA HIS A 102 -7.07 -4.11 1.38
C HIS A 102 -6.58 -5.46 0.83
N ASN A 103 -6.71 -6.55 1.60
CA ASN A 103 -6.35 -7.88 1.12
C ASN A 103 -7.39 -8.35 0.11
N GLN A 104 -8.68 -8.09 0.39
CA GLN A 104 -9.75 -8.31 -0.58
C GLN A 104 -9.51 -7.52 -1.87
N ALA A 105 -9.09 -6.26 -1.77
CA ALA A 105 -8.80 -5.45 -2.95
C ALA A 105 -7.71 -6.08 -3.83
N LEU A 106 -6.66 -6.64 -3.24
CA LEU A 106 -5.65 -7.38 -4.01
C LEU A 106 -6.19 -8.69 -4.58
N PHE A 107 -7.01 -9.40 -3.81
CA PHE A 107 -7.55 -10.70 -4.21
C PHE A 107 -8.47 -10.61 -5.44
N VAL A 108 -9.18 -9.50 -5.63
CA VAL A 108 -10.12 -9.30 -6.75
C VAL A 108 -9.51 -8.59 -7.96
N SER A 109 -8.22 -8.23 -7.93
CA SER A 109 -7.51 -7.55 -9.03
C SER A 109 -6.97 -8.49 -10.09
#